data_AF-A0A2H0MJ15-F1
#
_entry.id   AF-A0A2H0MJ15-F1
#
_cell.length_a   1.000
_cell.length_b   1.000
_cell.length_c   1.000
_cell.angle_alpha   90.00
_cell.angle_beta   90.00
_cell.angle_gamma   90.00
#
_symmetry.space_group_name_H-M   'P 1'
#
loop_
_entity.id
_entity.type
_entity.pdbx_description
1 polymer ?
#
loop_
_entity_poly.entity_id
_entity_poly.type
_entity_poly.pdbx_seq_one_letter_code
_entity_poly.pdbx_strand_id
1 'polypeptide(L)'
;MAIFMKWVSREGKEFIPVTGRKVSRICMGKNVAILLLTGFLALFPGGGFAGNKGNSSLPLVEGIRFEGNILFDGKVLADRLGVGEGARVNSKILKLFEDEIRAYYASYGFYYVLTQASRGIRDGILPFRVDEVEEFRRDRLSAIRAVKRTAAVQDFDLDPDSLKAGVENVLGGYKLLEQKEAEDRIRQKARMEQLAAMRLADMQNRVQQMQGLMRKIQGHKAEKLEKRQIRVRRNLDILKEQAEEEGLEQFLKETQDLLP
;
A
#
# COMPACT_ATOMS: atom_id res chain seq x y z
N MET A 1 -18.96 -0.06 -11.18
CA MET A 1 -20.18 -0.17 -12.01
C MET A 1 -20.15 -1.54 -12.67
N ALA A 2 -20.99 -2.47 -12.19
CA ALA A 2 -21.02 -3.86 -12.62
C ALA A 2 -22.09 -4.04 -13.70
N ILE A 3 -21.73 -4.64 -14.83
CA ILE A 3 -22.68 -5.05 -15.87
C ILE A 3 -23.16 -6.44 -15.44
N PHE A 4 -24.39 -6.51 -14.93
CA PHE A 4 -25.08 -7.76 -14.64
C PHE A 4 -25.71 -8.28 -15.95
N MET A 5 -25.33 -9.46 -16.40
CA MET A 5 -26.10 -10.21 -17.40
C MET A 5 -26.69 -11.46 -16.76
N LYS A 6 -28.02 -11.57 -16.91
CA LYS A 6 -28.89 -12.59 -16.33
C LYS A 6 -28.76 -13.88 -17.15
N TRP A 7 -28.41 -14.99 -16.50
CA TRP A 7 -28.43 -16.33 -17.09
C TRP A 7 -29.63 -17.10 -16.53
N VAL A 8 -30.37 -17.76 -17.43
CA VAL A 8 -31.50 -18.64 -17.08
C VAL A 8 -31.14 -20.04 -17.57
N SER A 9 -30.96 -20.98 -16.64
CA SER A 9 -30.85 -22.41 -16.95
C SER A 9 -32.18 -22.95 -17.48
N ARG A 10 -32.15 -24.05 -18.25
CA ARG A 10 -33.36 -24.78 -18.72
C ARG A 10 -34.30 -25.20 -17.57
N GLU A 11 -33.82 -25.22 -16.33
CA GLU A 11 -34.61 -25.52 -15.12
C GLU A 11 -35.23 -24.29 -14.42
N GLY A 12 -35.09 -23.08 -14.99
CA GLY A 12 -35.69 -21.86 -14.42
C GLY A 12 -35.00 -21.33 -13.15
N LYS A 13 -33.83 -21.87 -12.77
CA LYS A 13 -33.03 -21.35 -11.66
C LYS A 13 -32.20 -20.15 -12.13
N GLU A 14 -32.39 -19.01 -11.45
CA GLU A 14 -31.70 -17.75 -11.77
C GLU A 14 -30.25 -17.78 -11.28
N PHE A 15 -29.33 -17.39 -12.17
CA PHE A 15 -27.91 -17.26 -11.87
C PHE A 15 -27.58 -15.80 -11.50
N ILE A 16 -27.02 -15.57 -10.32
CA ILE A 16 -26.52 -14.25 -9.89
C ILE A 16 -25.00 -14.37 -9.72
N PRO A 17 -24.18 -13.68 -10.54
CA PRO A 17 -22.75 -13.63 -10.29
C PRO A 17 -22.48 -12.88 -8.99
N VAL A 18 -21.88 -13.55 -8.01
CA VAL A 18 -21.50 -12.97 -6.72
C VAL A 18 -20.29 -12.07 -6.94
N THR A 19 -20.55 -10.80 -7.25
CA THR A 19 -19.58 -9.72 -7.04
C THR A 19 -20.25 -8.61 -6.24
N GLY A 20 -19.76 -8.40 -5.01
CA GLY A 20 -20.10 -7.25 -4.18
C GLY A 20 -20.98 -7.56 -2.97
N ARG A 21 -20.42 -7.29 -1.78
CA ARG A 21 -21.04 -7.31 -0.45
C ARG A 21 -22.51 -6.87 -0.45
N LYS A 22 -23.38 -7.72 0.08
CA LYS A 22 -24.45 -7.32 1.00
C LYS A 22 -24.39 -8.20 2.24
N VAL A 23 -24.12 -7.55 3.36
CA VAL A 23 -24.36 -8.09 4.69
C VAL A 23 -25.88 -8.16 4.84
N SER A 24 -26.45 -9.36 4.87
CA SER A 24 -27.77 -9.54 5.46
C SER A 24 -27.91 -10.95 6.06
N ARG A 25 -28.38 -10.91 7.30
CA ARG A 25 -28.61 -11.95 8.29
C ARG A 25 -29.35 -13.19 7.77
N ILE A 26 -28.89 -14.33 8.29
CA ILE A 26 -29.65 -15.44 8.89
C ILE A 26 -30.75 -16.07 8.01
N CYS A 27 -30.51 -17.32 7.62
CA CYS A 27 -31.50 -18.40 7.76
C CYS A 27 -30.78 -19.67 8.20
N MET A 28 -31.13 -20.15 9.40
CA MET A 28 -30.75 -21.46 9.93
C MET A 28 -31.43 -22.56 9.11
N GLY A 29 -30.65 -23.57 8.71
CA GLY A 29 -31.10 -24.78 8.02
C GLY A 29 -30.16 -25.94 8.31
N LYS A 30 -30.39 -26.56 9.47
CA LYS A 30 -29.86 -27.79 10.08
C LYS A 30 -29.07 -28.81 9.22
N ASN A 31 -27.95 -29.24 9.82
CA ASN A 31 -27.25 -30.54 9.74
C ASN A 31 -26.42 -30.77 8.44
N VAL A 32 -25.13 -31.10 8.48
CA VAL A 32 -24.51 -32.30 9.11
C VAL A 32 -22.99 -32.10 9.30
N ALA A 33 -22.47 -32.66 10.41
CA ALA A 33 -21.06 -33.00 10.72
C ALA A 33 -20.05 -31.87 11.05
N ILE A 34 -20.21 -31.28 12.24
CA ILE A 34 -19.10 -30.73 13.02
C ILE A 34 -18.36 -31.91 13.66
N LEU A 35 -17.17 -32.24 13.17
CA LEU A 35 -16.24 -33.12 13.87
C LEU A 35 -15.53 -32.28 14.94
N LEU A 36 -15.97 -32.50 16.18
CA LEU A 36 -15.38 -31.98 17.41
C LEU A 36 -13.89 -32.36 17.49
N LEU A 37 -13.01 -31.38 17.32
CA LEU A 37 -11.62 -31.44 17.78
C LEU A 37 -11.41 -30.56 19.03
N THR A 38 -12.43 -30.46 19.88
CA THR A 38 -12.35 -29.87 21.22
C THR A 38 -12.37 -31.00 22.23
N GLY A 39 -11.21 -31.60 22.50
CA GLY A 39 -11.16 -32.69 23.48
C GLY A 39 -9.83 -33.43 23.58
N PHE A 40 -8.69 -32.73 23.69
CA PHE A 40 -7.44 -33.40 24.12
C PHE A 40 -6.44 -32.48 24.85
N LEU A 41 -6.93 -31.46 25.57
CA LEU A 41 -6.09 -30.55 26.37
C LEU A 41 -6.47 -30.45 27.85
N ALA A 42 -7.28 -31.39 28.35
CA ALA A 42 -7.74 -31.42 29.74
C ALA A 42 -7.28 -32.68 30.51
N LEU A 43 -6.10 -33.22 30.20
CA LEU A 43 -5.53 -34.40 30.89
C LEU A 43 -4.05 -34.24 31.29
N PHE A 44 -3.60 -33.01 31.57
CA PHE A 44 -2.39 -32.78 32.35
C PHE A 44 -2.71 -31.85 33.54
N PRO A 45 -2.91 -32.39 34.75
CA PRO A 45 -3.02 -31.57 35.93
C PRO A 45 -1.63 -31.02 36.27
N GLY A 46 -1.57 -29.71 36.52
CA GLY A 46 -0.49 -28.99 37.22
C GLY A 46 0.90 -29.61 37.24
N GLY A 47 1.72 -29.29 36.22
CA GLY A 47 3.16 -29.47 36.27
C GLY A 47 3.84 -28.14 35.95
N GLY A 48 4.17 -27.36 36.98
CA GLY A 48 5.05 -26.21 36.82
C GLY A 48 6.41 -26.68 36.32
N PHE A 49 6.74 -26.42 35.06
CA PHE A 49 8.09 -26.59 34.54
C PHE A 49 8.91 -25.34 34.86
N ALA A 50 9.26 -25.20 36.13
CA ALA A 50 10.44 -24.48 36.56
C ALA A 50 11.62 -25.47 36.57
N GLY A 51 12.67 -25.16 35.79
CA GLY A 51 13.99 -25.75 35.98
C GLY A 51 14.41 -26.83 34.97
N ASN A 52 14.85 -26.41 33.78
CA ASN A 52 16.14 -26.88 33.31
C ASN A 52 16.86 -25.77 32.53
N LYS A 53 17.93 -25.23 33.12
CA LYS A 53 18.87 -24.31 32.48
C LYS A 53 19.73 -25.13 31.51
N GLY A 54 19.40 -25.05 30.23
CA GLY A 54 20.16 -25.70 29.17
C GLY A 54 19.53 -25.48 27.80
N ASN A 55 19.72 -24.29 27.24
CA ASN A 55 19.62 -23.95 25.80
C ASN A 55 18.38 -24.42 25.02
N SER A 56 17.34 -23.57 24.95
CA SER A 56 16.68 -23.12 23.71
C SER A 56 15.40 -22.33 24.05
N SER A 57 15.52 -21.01 24.07
CA SER A 57 14.39 -20.08 24.13
C SER A 57 13.57 -20.19 22.85
N LEU A 58 12.63 -21.15 22.79
CA LEU A 58 11.64 -21.19 21.72
C LEU A 58 10.89 -19.85 21.74
N PRO A 59 10.85 -19.09 20.64
CA PRO A 59 10.21 -17.78 20.65
C PRO A 59 8.71 -17.97 20.85
N LEU A 60 8.13 -17.19 21.76
CA LEU A 60 6.69 -17.20 22.04
C LEU A 60 5.99 -16.42 20.92
N VAL A 61 4.92 -16.98 20.37
CA VAL A 61 4.06 -16.30 19.41
C VAL A 61 2.91 -15.63 20.16
N GLU A 62 2.76 -14.33 19.96
CA GLU A 62 1.64 -13.49 20.39
C GLU A 62 0.57 -13.37 19.30
N GLY A 63 0.95 -13.47 18.02
CA GLY A 63 0.00 -13.45 16.92
C GLY A 63 0.60 -13.83 15.56
N ILE A 64 -0.27 -14.01 14.57
CA ILE A 64 0.13 -14.33 13.18
C ILE A 64 -0.21 -13.15 12.28
N ARG A 65 0.72 -12.78 11.41
CA ARG A 65 0.49 -11.81 10.33
C ARG A 65 0.58 -12.49 8.99
N PHE A 66 -0.50 -12.40 8.22
CA PHE A 66 -0.53 -12.88 6.85
C PHE A 66 -0.06 -11.79 5.87
N GLU A 67 0.77 -12.20 4.91
CA GLU A 67 1.27 -11.37 3.80
C GLU A 67 0.92 -12.04 2.48
N GLY A 68 0.46 -11.26 1.50
CA GLY A 68 0.11 -11.76 0.16
C GLY A 68 -1.29 -12.37 0.03
N ASN A 69 -2.06 -12.40 1.12
CA ASN A 69 -3.46 -12.79 1.12
C ASN A 69 -4.34 -11.65 0.55
N ILE A 70 -5.07 -11.93 -0.52
CA ILE A 70 -6.02 -11.00 -1.17
C ILE A 70 -7.43 -11.59 -1.11
N LEU A 71 -7.56 -12.93 -1.21
CA LEU A 71 -8.84 -13.63 -1.24
C LEU A 71 -9.53 -13.68 0.12
N PHE A 72 -8.77 -13.90 1.20
CA PHE A 72 -9.29 -13.94 2.57
C PHE A 72 -8.63 -12.89 3.46
N ASP A 73 -9.39 -12.35 4.42
CA ASP A 73 -8.85 -11.45 5.44
C ASP A 73 -7.87 -12.22 6.33
N GLY A 74 -6.69 -11.63 6.58
CA GLY A 74 -5.64 -12.22 7.39
C GLY A 74 -6.08 -12.47 8.83
N LYS A 75 -7.04 -11.69 9.34
CA LYS A 75 -7.65 -11.96 10.66
C LYS A 75 -8.43 -13.27 10.67
N VAL A 76 -9.24 -13.52 9.64
CA VAL A 76 -10.01 -14.78 9.51
C VAL A 76 -9.08 -15.98 9.41
N LEU A 77 -7.97 -15.85 8.68
CA LEU A 77 -6.94 -16.88 8.60
C LEU A 77 -6.24 -17.12 9.94
N ALA A 78 -5.94 -16.05 10.69
CA ALA A 78 -5.31 -16.14 12.01
C ALA A 78 -6.24 -16.78 13.04
N ASP A 79 -7.51 -16.37 13.08
CA ASP A 79 -8.53 -16.93 13.98
C ASP A 79 -8.70 -18.44 13.75
N ARG A 80 -8.61 -18.88 12.48
CA ARG A 80 -8.70 -20.29 12.13
C ARG A 80 -7.56 -21.14 12.68
N LEU A 81 -6.36 -20.58 12.75
CA LEU A 81 -5.20 -21.27 13.33
C LEU A 81 -5.23 -21.29 14.86
N GLY A 82 -6.04 -20.43 15.50
CA GLY A 82 -6.27 -20.46 16.94
C GLY A 82 -5.00 -20.24 17.78
N VAL A 83 -4.02 -19.50 17.25
CA VAL A 83 -2.75 -19.25 17.94
C VAL A 83 -2.94 -18.14 18.95
N GLY A 84 -3.12 -18.53 20.22
CA GLY A 84 -3.20 -17.60 21.35
C GLY A 84 -1.82 -17.10 21.80
N GLU A 85 -1.84 -16.05 22.61
CA GLU A 85 -0.64 -15.47 23.21
C GLU A 85 0.19 -16.52 23.97
N GLY A 86 1.48 -16.58 23.66
CA GLY A 86 2.43 -17.47 24.32
C GLY A 86 2.56 -18.86 23.69
N ALA A 87 1.96 -19.10 22.53
CA ALA A 87 2.08 -20.37 21.82
C ALA A 87 3.55 -20.66 21.44
N ARG A 88 4.03 -21.86 21.81
CA ARG A 88 5.34 -22.35 21.38
C ARG A 88 5.20 -22.99 20.02
N VAL A 89 5.85 -22.40 19.02
CA VAL A 89 5.78 -22.88 17.65
C VAL A 89 7.10 -23.56 17.27
N ASN A 90 7.00 -24.78 16.75
CA ASN A 90 8.12 -25.54 16.19
C ASN A 90 7.87 -25.84 14.70
N SER A 91 8.86 -26.38 14.00
CA SER A 91 8.75 -26.67 12.57
C SER A 91 7.60 -27.61 12.19
N LYS A 92 7.21 -28.53 13.06
CA LYS A 92 6.06 -29.43 12.82
C LYS A 92 4.74 -28.67 12.90
N ILE A 93 4.60 -27.80 13.90
CA ILE A 93 3.41 -26.93 14.07
C ILE A 93 3.30 -25.94 12.91
N LEU A 94 4.41 -25.34 12.47
CA LEU A 94 4.43 -24.47 11.28
C LEU A 94 3.88 -25.18 10.05
N LYS A 95 4.30 -26.43 9.83
CA LYS A 95 3.80 -27.22 8.70
C LYS A 95 2.31 -27.53 8.81
N LEU A 96 1.82 -27.84 10.01
CA LEU A 96 0.38 -28.03 10.24
C LEU A 96 -0.42 -26.76 9.94
N PHE A 97 0.11 -25.58 10.31
CA PHE A 97 -0.52 -24.31 9.94
C PHE A 97 -0.53 -24.09 8.42
N GLU A 98 0.58 -24.37 7.73
CA GLU A 98 0.65 -24.34 6.26
C GLU A 98 -0.38 -25.24 5.59
N ASP A 99 -0.53 -26.47 6.07
CA ASP A 99 -1.46 -27.45 5.53
C ASP A 99 -2.92 -27.09 5.85
N GLU A 100 -3.22 -26.57 7.05
CA GLU A 100 -4.57 -26.11 7.43
C GLU A 100 -5.00 -24.90 6.59
N ILE A 101 -4.12 -23.91 6.40
CA ILE A 101 -4.43 -22.78 5.53
C ILE A 101 -4.64 -23.27 4.09
N ARG A 102 -3.76 -24.15 3.58
CA ARG A 102 -3.93 -24.70 2.22
C ARG A 102 -5.25 -25.46 2.08
N ALA A 103 -5.62 -26.27 3.06
CA ALA A 103 -6.90 -26.99 3.08
C ALA A 103 -8.10 -26.03 3.12
N TYR A 104 -7.98 -24.94 3.87
CA TYR A 104 -9.00 -23.89 3.89
C TYR A 104 -9.19 -23.26 2.51
N TYR A 105 -8.11 -22.84 1.83
CA TYR A 105 -8.19 -22.34 0.45
C TYR A 105 -8.77 -23.38 -0.52
N ALA A 106 -8.35 -24.64 -0.41
CA ALA A 106 -8.87 -25.73 -1.23
C ALA A 106 -10.37 -25.96 -1.04
N SER A 107 -10.92 -25.75 0.16
CA SER A 107 -12.36 -25.87 0.43
C SER A 107 -13.22 -24.84 -0.34
N TYR A 108 -12.62 -23.72 -0.76
CA TYR A 108 -13.25 -22.74 -1.66
C TYR A 108 -12.80 -22.89 -3.12
N GLY A 109 -12.13 -24.00 -3.45
CA GLY A 109 -11.65 -24.32 -4.79
C GLY A 109 -10.41 -23.54 -5.23
N PHE A 110 -9.61 -23.01 -4.29
CA PHE A 110 -8.30 -22.40 -4.56
C PHE A 110 -7.19 -23.42 -4.27
N TYR A 111 -6.84 -24.21 -5.28
CA TYR A 111 -5.92 -25.35 -5.12
C TYR A 111 -4.44 -24.99 -5.35
N TYR A 112 -4.17 -23.82 -5.92
CA TYR A 112 -2.82 -23.42 -6.35
C TYR A 112 -2.20 -22.37 -5.43
N VAL A 113 -2.72 -22.26 -4.20
CA VAL A 113 -2.23 -21.34 -3.20
C VAL A 113 -1.03 -21.97 -2.47
N LEU A 114 0.10 -21.26 -2.49
CA LEU A 114 1.27 -21.66 -1.73
C LEU A 114 1.27 -20.94 -0.39
N THR A 115 1.55 -21.71 0.66
CA THR A 115 1.58 -21.24 2.04
C THR A 115 2.95 -21.50 2.62
N GLN A 116 3.55 -20.48 3.24
CA GLN A 116 4.85 -20.60 3.87
C GLN A 116 4.90 -19.78 5.16
N ALA A 117 5.08 -20.47 6.28
CA ALA A 117 5.32 -19.82 7.56
C ALA A 117 6.81 -19.47 7.70
N SER A 118 7.10 -18.23 8.10
CA SER A 118 8.48 -17.82 8.39
C SER A 118 8.96 -18.50 9.67
N ARG A 119 10.20 -19.00 9.66
CA ARG A 119 10.83 -19.58 10.87
C ARG A 119 11.21 -18.53 11.91
N GLY A 120 11.24 -17.25 11.53
CA GLY A 120 11.58 -16.16 12.43
C GLY A 120 10.35 -15.47 12.97
N ILE A 121 10.19 -15.51 14.30
CA ILE A 121 9.22 -14.68 15.04
C ILE A 121 9.88 -13.33 15.28
N ARG A 122 9.18 -12.25 14.97
CA ARG A 122 9.64 -10.86 15.18
C ARG A 122 8.62 -10.17 16.07
N ASP A 123 9.06 -9.68 17.23
CA ASP A 123 8.21 -8.96 18.19
C ASP A 123 6.94 -9.76 18.56
N GLY A 124 7.08 -11.05 18.84
CA GLY A 124 5.93 -11.94 19.13
C GLY A 124 5.07 -12.29 17.91
N ILE A 125 5.29 -11.68 16.75
CA ILE A 125 4.49 -11.92 15.53
C ILE A 125 5.18 -12.98 14.66
N LEU A 126 4.42 -14.01 14.30
CA LEU A 126 4.80 -15.00 13.29
C LEU A 126 4.36 -14.51 11.90
N PRO A 127 5.30 -14.21 10.98
CA PRO A 127 4.96 -13.88 9.60
C PRO A 127 4.56 -15.14 8.84
N PHE A 128 3.48 -15.03 8.07
CA PHE A 128 2.94 -16.11 7.25
C PHE A 128 2.71 -15.59 5.84
N ARG A 129 3.40 -16.16 4.85
CA ARG A 129 3.25 -15.78 3.45
C ARG A 129 2.26 -16.68 2.76
N VAL A 130 1.38 -16.05 1.99
CA VAL A 130 0.42 -16.70 1.13
C VAL A 130 0.66 -16.17 -0.29
N ASP A 131 0.96 -17.07 -1.21
CA ASP A 131 1.08 -16.76 -2.62
C ASP A 131 -0.17 -17.23 -3.34
N GLU A 132 -0.97 -16.25 -3.77
CA GLU A 132 -2.20 -16.45 -4.53
C GLU A 132 -2.00 -16.14 -6.03
N VAL A 133 -0.77 -15.83 -6.49
CA VAL A 133 -0.49 -15.32 -7.84
C VAL A 133 -0.99 -16.27 -8.93
N GLU A 134 -0.87 -17.58 -8.71
CA GLU A 134 -1.36 -18.57 -9.68
C GLU A 134 -2.89 -18.59 -9.81
N GLU A 135 -3.63 -18.12 -8.81
CA GLU A 135 -5.09 -17.99 -8.85
C GLU A 135 -5.54 -16.74 -9.61
N PHE A 136 -4.66 -15.74 -9.75
CA PHE A 136 -4.95 -14.47 -10.45
C PHE A 136 -4.50 -14.44 -11.90
N ARG A 137 -3.90 -15.53 -12.41
CA ARG A 137 -3.53 -15.61 -13.83
C ARG A 137 -4.78 -15.52 -14.71
N ARG A 138 -4.74 -14.67 -15.74
CA ARG A 138 -5.84 -14.50 -16.71
C ARG A 138 -5.67 -15.42 -17.91
N ASP A 139 -5.40 -16.69 -17.66
CA ASP A 139 -5.19 -17.70 -18.69
C ASP A 139 -6.34 -18.71 -18.78
N ARG A 140 -6.28 -19.57 -19.79
CA ARG A 140 -7.31 -20.58 -20.03
C ARG A 140 -7.42 -21.59 -18.88
N LEU A 141 -6.31 -21.94 -18.24
CA LEU A 141 -6.30 -22.83 -17.09
C LEU A 141 -7.04 -22.22 -15.90
N SER A 142 -6.81 -20.94 -15.62
CA SER A 142 -7.48 -20.22 -14.55
C SER A 142 -8.97 -20.01 -14.85
N ALA A 143 -9.33 -19.80 -16.13
CA ALA A 143 -10.73 -19.80 -16.54
C ALA A 143 -11.42 -21.16 -16.28
N ILE A 144 -10.76 -22.28 -16.62
CA ILE A 144 -11.26 -23.63 -16.31
C ILE A 144 -11.44 -23.81 -14.80
N ARG A 145 -10.47 -23.40 -13.99
CA ARG A 145 -10.55 -23.46 -12.52
C ARG A 145 -11.72 -22.63 -11.98
N ALA A 146 -11.91 -21.41 -12.50
CA ALA A 146 -13.00 -20.52 -12.08
C ALA A 146 -14.39 -21.12 -12.37
N VAL A 147 -14.57 -21.72 -13.55
CA VAL A 147 -15.83 -22.40 -13.92
C VAL A 147 -16.07 -23.61 -13.02
N LYS A 148 -15.06 -24.47 -12.84
CA LYS A 148 -15.16 -25.63 -11.94
C LYS A 148 -15.43 -25.25 -10.49
N ARG A 149 -14.80 -24.17 -10.00
CA ARG A 149 -15.06 -23.62 -8.66
C ARG A 149 -16.50 -23.17 -8.52
N THR A 150 -17.01 -22.44 -9.51
CA THR A 150 -18.39 -21.95 -9.49
C THR A 150 -19.38 -23.11 -9.44
N ALA A 151 -19.11 -24.18 -10.20
CA ALA A 151 -19.91 -25.40 -10.15
C ALA A 151 -19.84 -26.13 -8.82
N ALA A 152 -18.64 -26.29 -8.26
CA ALA A 152 -18.46 -26.92 -6.95
C ALA A 152 -19.17 -26.16 -5.83
N VAL A 153 -19.15 -24.83 -5.86
CA VAL A 153 -19.84 -23.98 -4.87
C VAL A 153 -21.36 -24.05 -5.01
N GLN A 154 -21.86 -24.21 -6.23
CA GLN A 154 -23.30 -24.28 -6.52
C GLN A 154 -23.84 -25.72 -6.54
N ASP A 155 -22.99 -26.71 -6.27
CA ASP A 155 -23.31 -28.13 -6.20
C ASP A 155 -24.02 -28.66 -7.45
N PHE A 156 -23.44 -28.40 -8.64
CA PHE A 156 -23.93 -28.94 -9.90
C PHE A 156 -22.84 -29.59 -10.74
N ASP A 157 -23.23 -30.61 -11.50
CA ASP A 157 -22.36 -31.32 -12.43
C ASP A 157 -22.15 -30.52 -13.72
N LEU A 158 -20.89 -30.36 -14.11
CA LEU A 158 -20.49 -29.70 -15.35
C LEU A 158 -20.39 -30.70 -16.50
N ASP A 159 -21.27 -30.58 -17.48
CA ASP A 159 -21.08 -31.25 -18.76
C ASP A 159 -19.94 -30.59 -19.58
N PRO A 160 -19.30 -31.32 -20.52
CA PRO A 160 -18.19 -30.80 -21.31
C PRO A 160 -18.51 -29.54 -22.13
N ASP A 161 -19.74 -29.41 -22.63
CA ASP A 161 -20.16 -28.28 -23.47
C ASP A 161 -20.38 -27.03 -22.62
N SER A 162 -21.03 -27.16 -21.46
CA SER A 162 -21.17 -26.10 -20.47
C SER A 162 -19.83 -25.65 -19.90
N LEU A 163 -18.89 -26.59 -19.69
CA LEU A 163 -17.53 -26.24 -19.29
C LEU A 163 -16.84 -25.40 -20.37
N LYS A 164 -16.94 -25.79 -21.64
CA LYS A 164 -16.33 -25.04 -22.76
C LYS A 164 -16.94 -23.64 -22.88
N ALA A 165 -18.27 -23.53 -22.84
CA ALA A 165 -18.98 -22.25 -22.91
C ALA A 165 -18.64 -21.34 -21.72
N GLY A 166 -18.60 -21.89 -20.51
CA GLY A 166 -18.21 -21.15 -19.31
C GLY A 166 -16.78 -20.60 -19.40
N VAL A 167 -15.85 -21.40 -19.93
CA VAL A 167 -14.44 -20.98 -20.10
C VAL A 167 -14.32 -19.85 -21.12
N GLU A 168 -15.01 -19.94 -22.26
CA GLU A 168 -15.02 -18.88 -23.28
C GLU A 168 -15.61 -17.57 -22.74
N ASN A 169 -16.67 -17.65 -21.94
CA ASN A 169 -17.26 -16.49 -21.27
C ASN A 169 -16.28 -15.83 -20.28
N VAL A 170 -15.61 -16.62 -19.44
CA VAL A 170 -14.60 -16.10 -18.48
C VAL A 170 -13.43 -15.44 -19.22
N LEU A 171 -12.93 -16.08 -20.29
CA LEU A 171 -11.86 -15.51 -21.13
C LEU A 171 -12.30 -14.21 -21.82
N GLY A 172 -13.55 -14.14 -22.28
CA GLY A 172 -14.14 -12.90 -22.79
C GLY A 172 -14.15 -11.79 -21.74
N GLY A 173 -14.54 -12.14 -20.51
CA GLY A 173 -14.49 -11.22 -19.36
C GLY A 173 -13.08 -10.72 -19.05
N TYR A 174 -12.06 -11.59 -19.10
CA TYR A 174 -10.66 -11.19 -18.90
C TYR A 174 -10.19 -10.15 -19.93
N LYS A 175 -10.52 -10.33 -21.21
CA LYS A 175 -10.19 -9.36 -22.26
C LYS A 175 -10.84 -8.00 -22.01
N LEU A 176 -12.10 -7.98 -21.57
CA LEU A 176 -12.80 -6.73 -21.24
C LEU A 176 -12.16 -6.01 -20.05
N LEU A 177 -11.74 -6.75 -19.02
CA LEU A 177 -11.05 -6.18 -17.87
C LEU A 177 -9.69 -5.59 -18.27
N GLU A 178 -8.92 -6.29 -19.10
CA GLU A 178 -7.64 -5.78 -19.61
C GLU A 178 -7.80 -4.48 -20.40
N GLN A 179 -8.80 -4.40 -21.27
CA GLN A 179 -9.12 -3.18 -22.01
C GLN A 179 -9.46 -2.02 -21.08
N LYS A 180 -10.31 -2.28 -20.08
CA LYS A 180 -10.70 -1.27 -19.10
C LYS A 180 -9.52 -0.79 -18.25
N GLU A 181 -8.66 -1.70 -17.80
CA GLU A 181 -7.43 -1.36 -17.07
C GLU A 181 -6.44 -0.57 -17.94
N ALA A 182 -6.39 -0.85 -19.25
CA ALA A 182 -5.58 -0.06 -20.18
C ALA A 182 -6.16 1.36 -20.34
N GLU A 183 -7.47 1.50 -20.50
CA GLU A 183 -8.14 2.82 -20.55
C GLU A 183 -7.92 3.62 -19.26
N ASP A 184 -8.09 2.98 -18.10
CA ASP A 184 -7.90 3.63 -16.80
C ASP A 184 -6.45 4.09 -16.63
N ARG A 185 -5.47 3.30 -17.09
CA ARG A 185 -4.06 3.70 -17.12
C ARG A 185 -3.80 4.92 -18.02
N ILE A 186 -4.40 4.96 -19.21
CA ILE A 186 -4.30 6.11 -20.12
C ILE A 186 -4.91 7.36 -19.46
N ARG A 187 -6.10 7.24 -18.84
CA ARG A 187 -6.74 8.35 -18.13
C ARG A 187 -5.92 8.85 -16.94
N GLN A 188 -5.32 7.94 -16.17
CA GLN A 188 -4.44 8.30 -15.06
C GLN A 188 -3.21 9.06 -15.55
N LYS A 189 -2.58 8.59 -16.64
CA LYS A 189 -1.43 9.26 -17.24
C LYS A 189 -1.78 10.69 -17.69
N ALA A 190 -2.90 10.85 -18.40
CA ALA A 190 -3.38 12.17 -18.82
C ALA A 190 -3.63 13.12 -17.63
N ARG A 191 -4.22 12.63 -16.54
CA ARG A 191 -4.41 13.42 -15.30
C ARG A 191 -3.08 13.83 -14.68
N MET A 192 -2.11 12.93 -14.64
CA MET A 192 -0.78 13.21 -14.11
C MET A 192 -0.04 14.25 -14.95
N GLU A 193 -0.16 14.18 -16.28
CA GLU A 193 0.41 15.17 -17.20
C GLU A 193 -0.22 16.55 -17.01
N GLN A 194 -1.55 16.63 -16.87
CA GLN A 194 -2.24 17.90 -16.56
C GLN A 194 -1.78 18.48 -15.23
N LEU A 195 -1.67 17.64 -14.18
CA LEU A 195 -1.21 18.08 -12.87
C LEU A 195 0.26 18.54 -12.91
N ALA A 196 1.11 17.86 -13.67
CA ALA A 196 2.49 18.28 -13.88
C ALA A 196 2.58 19.62 -14.63
N ALA A 197 1.76 19.82 -15.67
CA ALA A 197 1.69 21.08 -16.40
C ALA A 197 1.22 22.25 -15.51
N MET A 198 0.19 22.03 -14.69
CA MET A 198 -0.29 23.03 -13.72
C MET A 198 0.80 23.40 -12.70
N ARG A 199 1.52 22.40 -12.16
CA ARG A 199 2.64 22.63 -11.23
C ARG A 199 3.77 23.43 -11.89
N LEU A 200 4.09 23.13 -13.15
CA LEU A 200 5.12 23.84 -13.89
C LEU A 200 4.74 25.31 -14.10
N ALA A 201 3.48 25.59 -14.47
CA ALA A 201 2.98 26.95 -14.61
C ALA A 201 3.03 27.73 -13.28
N ASP A 202 2.63 27.10 -12.16
CA ASP A 202 2.74 27.73 -10.83
C ASP A 202 4.20 28.04 -10.46
N MET A 203 5.13 27.10 -10.73
CA MET A 203 6.56 27.34 -10.51
C MET A 203 7.09 28.50 -11.35
N GLN A 204 6.72 28.58 -12.64
CA GLN A 204 7.11 29.70 -13.51
C GLN A 204 6.59 31.04 -12.98
N ASN A 205 5.34 31.09 -12.54
CA ASN A 205 4.75 32.30 -11.94
C ASN A 205 5.50 32.73 -10.68
N ARG A 206 5.85 31.79 -9.80
CA ARG A 206 6.64 32.08 -8.58
C ARG A 206 8.02 32.61 -8.91
N VAL A 207 8.70 32.04 -9.91
CA VAL A 207 10.02 32.51 -10.35
C VAL A 207 9.94 33.94 -10.88
N GLN A 208 8.93 34.26 -11.69
CA GLN A 208 8.72 35.62 -12.18
C GLN A 208 8.46 36.63 -11.05
N GLN A 209 7.61 36.27 -10.07
CA GLN A 209 7.37 37.11 -8.90
C GLN A 209 8.66 37.35 -8.10
N MET A 210 9.47 36.31 -7.91
CA MET A 210 10.73 36.40 -7.19
C MET A 210 11.76 37.27 -7.91
N GLN A 211 11.85 37.15 -9.25
CA GLN A 211 12.69 38.04 -10.06
C GLN A 211 12.23 39.50 -9.96
N GLY A 212 10.92 39.75 -9.95
CA GLY A 212 10.35 41.07 -9.73
C GLY A 212 10.73 41.66 -8.35
N LEU A 213 10.64 40.84 -7.29
CA LEU A 213 11.07 41.23 -5.94
C LEU A 213 12.57 41.52 -5.88
N MET A 214 13.40 40.69 -6.49
CA MET A 214 14.86 40.87 -6.56
C MET A 214 15.22 42.21 -7.23
N ARG A 215 14.57 42.56 -8.33
CA ARG A 215 14.79 43.87 -9.00
C ARG A 215 14.41 45.05 -8.08
N LYS A 216 13.29 44.95 -7.35
CA LYS A 216 12.89 45.98 -6.37
C LYS A 216 13.90 46.12 -5.24
N ILE A 217 14.39 45.00 -4.70
CA ILE A 217 15.41 44.99 -3.64
C ILE A 217 16.72 45.61 -4.14
N GLN A 218 17.16 45.27 -5.36
CA GLN A 218 18.34 45.87 -5.97
C GLN A 218 18.17 47.39 -6.17
N GLY A 219 17.01 47.83 -6.65
CA GLY A 219 16.69 49.26 -6.77
C GLY A 219 16.78 49.99 -5.42
N HIS A 220 16.17 49.45 -4.37
CA HIS A 220 16.26 50.04 -3.03
C HIS A 220 17.68 50.04 -2.45
N LYS A 221 18.50 49.02 -2.76
CA LYS A 221 19.90 49.00 -2.34
C LYS A 221 20.71 50.08 -3.07
N ALA A 222 20.50 50.25 -4.37
CA ALA A 222 21.15 51.31 -5.16
C ALA A 222 20.77 52.70 -4.64
N GLU A 223 19.47 52.94 -4.41
CA GLU A 223 18.97 54.21 -3.85
C GLU A 223 19.55 54.50 -2.46
N LYS A 224 19.68 53.49 -1.60
CA LYS A 224 20.32 53.63 -0.28
C LYS A 224 21.82 53.92 -0.38
N LEU A 225 22.51 53.29 -1.33
CA LEU A 225 23.93 53.53 -1.58
C LEU A 225 24.15 54.96 -2.08
N GLU A 226 23.32 55.43 -3.00
CA GLU A 226 23.37 56.79 -3.54
C GLU A 226 23.12 57.83 -2.43
N LYS A 227 22.08 57.63 -1.59
CA LYS A 227 21.82 58.49 -0.43
C LYS A 227 22.99 58.52 0.56
N ARG A 228 23.69 57.40 0.76
CA ARG A 228 24.90 57.35 1.60
C ARG A 228 26.05 58.10 0.96
N GLN A 229 26.30 57.91 -0.34
CA GLN A 229 27.35 58.63 -1.07
C GLN A 229 27.12 60.15 -1.04
N ILE A 230 25.88 60.60 -1.25
CA ILE A 230 25.52 62.02 -1.15
C ILE A 230 25.79 62.56 0.27
N ARG A 231 25.47 61.80 1.31
CA ARG A 231 25.73 62.21 2.71
C ARG A 231 27.23 62.30 3.00
N VAL A 232 28.01 61.32 2.55
CA VAL A 232 29.47 61.31 2.72
C VAL A 232 30.08 62.50 1.98
N ARG A 233 29.66 62.79 0.74
CA ARG A 233 30.12 63.98 0.00
C ARG A 233 29.83 65.27 0.74
N ARG A 234 28.59 65.48 1.21
CA ARG A 234 28.26 66.67 2.00
C ARG A 234 29.11 66.80 3.27
N ASN A 235 29.33 65.69 3.98
CA ASN A 235 30.16 65.71 5.17
C ASN A 235 31.63 66.05 4.84
N LEU A 236 32.15 65.56 3.71
CA LEU A 236 33.48 65.93 3.23
C LEU A 236 33.56 67.42 2.84
N ASP A 237 32.53 67.95 2.19
CA ASP A 237 32.48 69.37 1.81
C ASP A 237 32.48 70.26 3.07
N ILE A 238 31.72 69.90 4.12
CA ILE A 238 31.73 70.59 5.41
C ILE A 238 33.10 70.52 6.08
N LEU A 239 33.74 69.34 6.08
CA LEU A 239 35.08 69.18 6.65
C LEU A 239 36.14 70.00 5.87
N LYS A 240 35.97 70.14 4.55
CA LYS A 240 36.82 70.99 3.72
C LYS A 240 36.67 72.46 4.09
N GLU A 241 35.43 72.95 4.18
CA GLU A 241 35.16 74.34 4.62
C GLU A 241 35.75 74.60 6.02
N GLN A 242 35.59 73.68 6.97
CA GLN A 242 36.15 73.83 8.32
C GLN A 242 37.69 73.82 8.34
N ALA A 243 38.33 72.96 7.55
CA ALA A 243 39.80 72.91 7.48
C ALA A 243 40.41 74.11 6.74
N GLU A 244 39.69 74.71 5.79
CA GLU A 244 40.06 75.98 5.15
C GLU A 244 39.94 77.16 6.14
N GLU A 245 38.93 77.18 7.00
CA GLU A 245 38.79 78.17 8.08
C GLU A 245 39.87 78.05 9.17
N GLU A 246 40.35 76.84 9.46
CA GLU A 246 41.38 76.56 10.48
C GLU A 246 42.83 76.62 9.94
N GLY A 247 43.04 76.82 8.63
CA GLY A 247 44.38 76.93 8.03
C GLY A 247 45.16 75.61 7.94
N LEU A 248 44.47 74.48 7.85
CA LEU A 248 45.02 73.11 7.86
C LEU A 248 45.08 72.45 6.47
N GLU A 249 45.41 73.22 5.42
CA GLU A 249 45.39 72.75 4.02
C GLU A 249 46.24 71.49 3.74
N GLN A 250 47.28 71.24 4.54
CA GLN A 250 48.13 70.05 4.40
C GLN A 250 47.41 68.74 4.79
N PHE A 251 46.47 68.78 5.73
CA PHE A 251 45.74 67.57 6.20
C PHE A 251 44.64 67.13 5.21
N LEU A 252 44.14 68.06 4.40
CA LEU A 252 43.14 67.80 3.36
C LEU A 252 43.70 67.07 2.14
N LYS A 253 44.95 67.35 1.75
CA LYS A 253 45.61 66.64 0.64
C LYS A 253 45.81 65.14 0.95
N GLU A 254 46.18 64.83 2.19
CA GLU A 254 46.46 63.45 2.62
C GLU A 254 45.20 62.57 2.71
N THR A 255 44.05 63.16 3.03
CA THR A 255 42.76 62.44 3.13
C THR A 255 42.09 62.23 1.77
N GLN A 256 42.47 63.00 0.76
CA GLN A 256 41.93 62.89 -0.61
C GLN A 256 42.53 61.70 -1.38
N ASP A 257 43.77 61.31 -1.06
CA ASP A 257 44.50 60.20 -1.71
C ASP A 257 44.15 58.80 -1.14
N LEU A 258 43.37 58.73 -0.05
CA LEU A 258 43.02 57.49 0.65
C LEU A 258 41.63 56.93 0.29
N LEU A 259 40.90 57.59 -0.61
CA LEU A 259 39.63 57.08 -1.13
C LEU A 259 39.86 56.41 -2.50
N PRO A 260 39.49 55.13 -2.69
CA PRO A 260 39.55 54.45 -3.99
C PRO A 260 38.50 54.98 -4.99
#